data_AF-A0AA36HM20-F1
#
_entry.id   AF-A0AA36HM20-F1
#
_cell.length_a   1.000
_cell.length_b   1.000
_cell.length_c   1.000
_cell.angle_alpha   90.00
_cell.angle_beta   90.00
_cell.angle_gamma   90.00
#
_symmetry.space_group_name_H-M   'P 1'
#
loop_
_entity.id
_entity.type
_entity.pdbx_description
1 polymer ?
#
loop_
_entity_poly.entity_id
_entity_poly.type
_entity_poly.pdbx_seq_one_letter_code
_entity_poly.pdbx_strand_id
1 'polypeptide(L)'
;MGEPPLKRLKGKKPDQFFSKEFLVQHIRDIIGFYKPRAKDATGGFFQSFRIDGTKFNEDFRQIVSSARMVINFMLAGKLLHDAELLDIGKHGLEYIEKVHYVPSKQSYAFTVRKHTPEDMVEQAYGYAFILAAHAAARTAGVAKDNSQVARIFEMLEKKFWLPEKGAYLDTISAEGVVDNSYRGQNSNMHMCEALIAAYEATKETRYLDRAEVLAETFAVKLAQKGGGFVWEHYTVDFEVDWEYNKNDPSNIYRPWGFQPGHQIEWAKNLLNIHRYRPKFWMVSRAKELFDGAWDLSWDAEHGGLVYGFGPDRKWCDEEKYFWVQGESLATASLLYEATKDPRYVEKYCALWHYCWEHWVDHQHGGWLCFKMSRDNKRFNDEKAIAGGKCDYHTLVSCAGPSSLRRTKLRFRPKRWGAFGFEEKWTEATEPMETVILEKTIIKLGSLLALGFGEAGANIVSSNMAGANSGVNAMVEGSMVDCIVGLARILNFSTATEVLQGKVMTFVNQIAEIVHGVVDECWGAVNKNDGDCFLIIWYKLASIVSLL
;
A
#
# COMPACT_ATOMS: atom_id res chain seq x y z
N MET A 1 -31.33 24.60 22.02
CA MET A 1 -31.77 23.20 21.75
C MET A 1 -31.69 23.01 20.24
N GLY A 2 -30.62 22.51 19.63
CA GLY A 2 -29.74 21.41 20.05
C GLY A 2 -30.12 20.16 19.25
N GLU A 3 -30.14 20.22 17.92
CA GLU A 3 -30.19 19.01 17.09
C GLU A 3 -28.79 18.37 17.03
N PRO A 4 -28.68 17.02 17.09
CA PRO A 4 -27.39 16.34 17.19
C PRO A 4 -26.63 16.33 15.85
N PRO A 5 -25.28 16.41 15.88
CA PRO A 5 -24.43 16.42 14.71
C PRO A 5 -24.23 15.00 14.17
N LEU A 6 -25.25 14.42 13.54
CA LEU A 6 -25.18 13.10 12.87
C LEU A 6 -25.91 13.06 11.52
N LYS A 7 -26.18 14.24 10.91
CA LYS A 7 -26.93 14.36 9.64
C LYS A 7 -26.14 14.93 8.45
N ARG A 8 -24.80 14.80 8.42
CA ARG A 8 -23.97 15.13 7.23
C ARG A 8 -23.26 13.96 6.54
N LEU A 9 -23.73 12.72 6.76
CA LEU A 9 -23.33 11.55 5.95
C LEU A 9 -24.38 11.09 4.93
N LYS A 10 -25.46 11.83 4.71
CA LYS A 10 -26.39 11.51 3.62
C LYS A 10 -25.78 11.87 2.26
N GLY A 11 -25.12 10.92 1.60
CA GLY A 11 -24.98 11.01 0.14
C GLY A 11 -23.89 10.19 -0.56
N LYS A 12 -22.85 9.71 0.13
CA LYS A 12 -21.79 8.93 -0.53
C LYS A 12 -21.87 7.45 -0.18
N LYS A 13 -22.21 6.63 -1.17
CA LYS A 13 -22.20 5.17 -1.07
C LYS A 13 -20.75 4.64 -1.13
N PRO A 14 -20.45 3.44 -0.58
CA PRO A 14 -19.11 2.83 -0.60
C PRO A 14 -18.46 2.73 -2.00
N ASP A 15 -19.27 2.62 -3.05
CA ASP A 15 -18.84 2.61 -4.45
C ASP A 15 -18.24 3.95 -4.93
N GLN A 16 -18.42 5.05 -4.20
CA GLN A 16 -17.93 6.37 -4.63
C GLN A 16 -16.45 6.61 -4.31
N PHE A 17 -15.89 5.99 -3.27
CA PHE A 17 -14.49 6.20 -2.90
C PHE A 17 -13.50 5.55 -3.86
N PHE A 18 -13.95 4.58 -4.65
CA PHE A 18 -13.18 4.01 -5.76
C PHE A 18 -13.29 4.81 -7.05
N SER A 19 -14.23 5.75 -7.14
CA SER A 19 -14.46 6.48 -8.39
C SER A 19 -13.27 7.37 -8.74
N LYS A 20 -12.94 7.40 -10.02
CA LYS A 20 -11.89 8.27 -10.56
C LYS A 20 -12.21 9.73 -10.25
N GLU A 21 -13.48 10.10 -10.38
CA GLU A 21 -14.00 11.44 -10.14
C GLU A 21 -13.76 11.88 -8.70
N PHE A 22 -14.04 11.00 -7.73
CA PHE A 22 -13.75 11.28 -6.32
C PHE A 22 -12.26 11.50 -6.07
N LEU A 23 -11.40 10.59 -6.53
CA LEU A 23 -9.96 10.68 -6.27
C LEU A 23 -9.34 11.91 -6.94
N VAL A 24 -9.72 12.22 -8.19
CA VAL A 24 -9.27 13.44 -8.86
C VAL A 24 -9.76 14.68 -8.13
N GLN A 25 -11.01 14.70 -7.67
CA GLN A 25 -11.53 15.85 -6.94
C GLN A 25 -10.82 16.03 -5.60
N HIS A 26 -10.59 14.95 -4.86
CA HIS A 26 -9.85 14.99 -3.60
C HIS A 26 -8.41 15.50 -3.80
N ILE A 27 -7.74 15.11 -4.90
CA ILE A 27 -6.44 15.67 -5.28
C ILE A 27 -6.54 17.18 -5.58
N ARG A 28 -7.60 17.64 -6.25
CA ARG A 28 -7.85 19.08 -6.46
C ARG A 28 -8.03 19.81 -5.13
N ASP A 29 -8.72 19.21 -4.17
CA ASP A 29 -8.98 19.82 -2.86
C ASP A 29 -7.68 19.89 -2.03
N ILE A 30 -6.84 18.84 -2.07
CA ILE A 30 -5.50 18.87 -1.45
C ILE A 30 -4.64 19.96 -2.10
N ILE A 31 -4.46 19.94 -3.43
CA ILE A 31 -3.55 20.89 -4.09
C ILE A 31 -4.10 22.32 -4.06
N GLY A 32 -5.42 22.50 -4.00
CA GLY A 32 -6.09 23.78 -3.84
C GLY A 32 -5.75 24.46 -2.51
N PHE A 33 -5.44 23.70 -1.46
CA PHE A 33 -4.88 24.25 -0.23
C PHE A 33 -3.47 24.82 -0.47
N TYR A 34 -2.57 24.07 -1.13
CA TYR A 34 -1.18 24.49 -1.24
C TYR A 34 -0.93 25.53 -2.34
N LYS A 35 -1.58 25.41 -3.51
CA LYS A 35 -1.35 26.25 -4.71
C LYS A 35 -1.23 27.75 -4.43
N PRO A 36 -2.17 28.42 -3.73
CA PRO A 36 -2.14 29.88 -3.58
C PRO A 36 -1.12 30.39 -2.54
N ARG A 37 -0.51 29.52 -1.74
CA ARG A 37 0.25 29.93 -0.54
C ARG A 37 1.60 29.23 -0.34
N ALA A 38 1.84 28.13 -1.04
CA ALA A 38 3.06 27.35 -0.88
C ALA A 38 4.28 28.03 -1.50
N LYS A 39 4.15 28.56 -2.72
CA LYS A 39 5.26 29.16 -3.45
C LYS A 39 5.78 30.39 -2.72
N ASP A 40 7.06 30.37 -2.38
CA ASP A 40 7.78 31.53 -1.87
C ASP A 40 8.40 32.29 -3.04
N ALA A 41 8.03 33.56 -3.23
CA ALA A 41 8.51 34.35 -4.35
C ALA A 41 10.03 34.56 -4.33
N THR A 42 10.67 34.49 -3.15
CA THR A 42 12.12 34.62 -3.00
C THR A 42 12.85 33.27 -3.22
N GLY A 43 12.14 32.15 -3.16
CA GLY A 43 12.68 30.84 -3.48
C GLY A 43 12.11 29.69 -2.64
N GLY A 44 11.71 28.61 -3.33
CA GLY A 44 11.26 27.38 -2.69
C GLY A 44 9.81 27.45 -2.23
N PHE A 45 9.50 26.78 -1.12
CA PHE A 45 8.14 26.71 -0.58
C PHE A 45 8.11 27.09 0.89
N PHE A 46 7.10 27.84 1.31
CA PHE A 46 6.68 27.79 2.71
C PHE A 46 6.25 26.37 3.05
N GLN A 47 6.63 25.87 4.24
CA GLN A 47 6.48 24.45 4.59
C GLN A 47 5.64 24.19 5.82
N SER A 48 5.21 25.24 6.52
CA SER A 48 4.39 25.11 7.74
C SER A 48 3.15 25.99 7.63
N PHE A 49 1.99 25.37 7.82
CA PHE A 49 0.68 25.99 7.63
C PHE A 49 -0.28 25.59 8.74
N ARG A 50 -1.04 26.56 9.24
CA ARG A 50 -2.23 26.33 10.06
C ARG A 50 -3.39 25.84 9.21
N ILE A 51 -4.45 25.35 9.84
CA ILE A 51 -5.65 24.81 9.18
C ILE A 51 -6.26 25.80 8.18
N ASP A 52 -6.31 27.08 8.53
CA ASP A 52 -6.84 28.18 7.71
C ASP A 52 -5.91 28.60 6.55
N GLY A 53 -4.69 28.05 6.51
CA GLY A 53 -3.65 28.41 5.54
C GLY A 53 -2.67 29.49 6.00
N THR A 54 -2.82 30.02 7.21
CA THR A 54 -1.86 30.95 7.81
C THR A 54 -0.49 30.28 7.93
N LYS A 55 0.55 30.95 7.44
CA LYS A 55 1.92 30.46 7.47
C LYS A 55 2.54 30.69 8.84
N PHE A 56 3.45 29.80 9.22
CA PHE A 56 4.33 30.02 10.37
C PHE A 56 5.71 29.43 10.07
N ASN A 57 6.72 29.81 10.87
CA ASN A 57 8.11 29.40 10.64
C ASN A 57 8.56 29.66 9.17
N GLU A 58 8.19 30.83 8.64
CA GLU A 58 8.34 31.20 7.23
C GLU A 58 9.78 31.27 6.75
N ASP A 59 10.76 31.29 7.65
CA ASP A 59 12.18 31.33 7.32
C ASP A 59 12.84 29.96 7.24
N PHE A 60 12.19 28.90 7.73
CA PHE A 60 12.77 27.56 7.84
C PHE A 60 12.32 26.65 6.70
N ARG A 61 13.25 25.88 6.15
CA ARG A 61 13.01 24.87 5.13
C ARG A 61 13.75 23.59 5.52
N GLN A 62 13.13 22.45 5.27
CA GLN A 62 13.75 21.14 5.37
C GLN A 62 13.65 20.43 4.03
N ILE A 63 14.69 19.66 3.68
CA ILE A 63 14.82 19.03 2.36
C ILE A 63 13.68 18.06 2.03
N VAL A 64 13.15 17.34 3.03
CA VAL A 64 12.05 16.38 2.82
C VAL A 64 10.79 17.11 2.36
N SER A 65 10.39 18.20 3.02
CA SER A 65 9.25 19.01 2.59
C SER A 65 9.51 19.68 1.25
N SER A 66 10.72 20.20 0.99
CA SER A 66 11.08 20.77 -0.31
C SER A 66 10.84 19.75 -1.44
N ALA A 67 11.36 18.54 -1.29
CA ALA A 67 11.22 17.47 -2.28
C ALA A 67 9.79 16.94 -2.40
N ARG A 68 9.12 16.66 -1.28
CA ARG A 68 7.72 16.18 -1.27
C ARG A 68 6.76 17.17 -1.92
N MET A 69 6.93 18.47 -1.69
CA MET A 69 6.11 19.49 -2.34
C MET A 69 6.38 19.57 -3.84
N VAL A 70 7.64 19.40 -4.30
CA VAL A 70 7.92 19.23 -5.74
C VAL A 70 7.13 18.04 -6.30
N ILE A 71 7.17 16.89 -5.64
CA ILE A 71 6.45 15.68 -6.08
C ILE A 71 4.94 15.96 -6.18
N ASN A 72 4.36 16.60 -5.17
CA ASN A 72 2.93 16.96 -5.17
C ASN A 72 2.55 17.83 -6.36
N PHE A 73 3.30 18.91 -6.61
CA PHE A 73 3.04 19.82 -7.71
C PHE A 73 3.26 19.17 -9.07
N MET A 74 4.30 18.35 -9.24
CA MET A 74 4.57 17.62 -10.48
C MET A 74 3.48 16.59 -10.78
N LEU A 75 3.07 15.82 -9.77
CA LEU A 75 2.06 14.78 -9.90
C LEU A 75 0.68 15.39 -10.18
N ALA A 76 0.28 16.40 -9.40
CA ALA A 76 -0.98 17.11 -9.60
C ALA A 76 -1.02 17.84 -10.94
N GLY A 77 0.05 18.57 -11.30
CA GLY A 77 0.14 19.28 -12.59
C GLY A 77 0.04 18.34 -13.78
N LYS A 78 0.70 17.17 -13.73
CA LYS A 78 0.56 16.15 -14.77
C LYS A 78 -0.85 15.56 -14.82
N LEU A 79 -1.42 15.17 -13.68
CA LEU A 79 -2.72 14.50 -13.60
C LEU A 79 -3.87 15.43 -14.00
N LEU A 80 -3.79 16.69 -13.61
CA LEU A 80 -4.82 17.70 -13.84
C LEU A 80 -4.61 18.48 -15.15
N HIS A 81 -3.50 18.23 -15.85
CA HIS A 81 -3.07 18.99 -17.03
C HIS A 81 -2.95 20.51 -16.76
N ASP A 82 -2.44 20.87 -15.58
CA ASP A 82 -2.28 22.26 -15.14
C ASP A 82 -0.80 22.67 -15.21
N ALA A 83 -0.47 23.53 -16.19
CA ALA A 83 0.89 24.02 -16.41
C ALA A 83 1.41 24.91 -15.27
N GLU A 84 0.52 25.64 -14.57
CA GLU A 84 0.91 26.49 -13.45
C GLU A 84 1.41 25.64 -12.28
N LEU A 85 0.76 24.49 -12.02
CA LEU A 85 1.25 23.54 -11.02
C LEU A 85 2.62 22.98 -11.38
N LEU A 86 2.87 22.70 -12.67
CA LEU A 86 4.19 22.25 -13.12
C LEU A 86 5.26 23.33 -12.94
N ASP A 87 4.92 24.60 -13.19
CA ASP A 87 5.83 25.74 -12.96
C ASP A 87 6.13 25.95 -11.48
N ILE A 88 5.14 25.78 -10.60
CA ILE A 88 5.35 25.80 -9.14
C ILE A 88 6.26 24.64 -8.72
N GLY A 89 6.05 23.43 -9.24
CA GLY A 89 6.92 22.29 -8.99
C GLY A 89 8.36 22.53 -9.46
N LYS A 90 8.53 23.11 -10.65
CA LYS A 90 9.84 23.47 -11.21
C LYS A 90 10.56 24.49 -10.34
N HIS A 91 9.84 25.51 -9.85
CA HIS A 91 10.38 26.49 -8.93
C HIS A 91 10.95 25.84 -7.65
N GLY A 92 10.23 24.88 -7.07
CA GLY A 92 10.73 24.11 -5.92
C GLY A 92 11.96 23.25 -6.24
N LEU A 93 11.97 22.59 -7.41
CA LEU A 93 13.10 21.77 -7.83
C LEU A 93 14.36 22.61 -8.04
N GLU A 94 14.23 23.81 -8.61
CA GLU A 94 15.33 24.75 -8.73
C GLU A 94 15.87 25.19 -7.36
N TYR A 95 15.01 25.33 -6.36
CA TYR A 95 15.44 25.66 -4.99
C TYR A 95 16.25 24.54 -4.34
N ILE A 96 15.89 23.27 -4.59
CA ILE A 96 16.68 22.11 -4.15
C ILE A 96 18.09 22.19 -4.73
N GLU A 97 18.23 22.49 -6.02
CA GLU A 97 19.53 22.50 -6.71
C GLU A 97 20.35 23.79 -6.53
N LYS A 98 19.71 24.91 -6.20
CA LYS A 98 20.40 26.21 -6.02
C LYS A 98 20.69 26.55 -4.56
N VAL A 99 19.90 26.04 -3.61
CA VAL A 99 19.97 26.42 -2.20
C VAL A 99 20.25 25.25 -1.28
N HIS A 100 19.54 24.12 -1.44
CA HIS A 100 19.88 22.94 -0.64
C HIS A 100 21.21 22.33 -1.08
N TYR A 101 21.45 22.18 -2.39
CA TYR A 101 22.73 21.67 -2.87
C TYR A 101 23.87 22.68 -2.62
N VAL A 102 24.92 22.23 -1.95
CA VAL A 102 26.12 23.02 -1.64
C VAL A 102 27.30 22.46 -2.45
N PRO A 103 27.70 23.10 -3.57
CA PRO A 103 28.70 22.55 -4.50
C PRO A 103 30.06 22.26 -3.86
N SER A 104 30.51 23.11 -2.93
CA SER A 104 31.78 22.93 -2.21
C SER A 104 31.80 21.71 -1.29
N LYS A 105 30.62 21.21 -0.89
CA LYS A 105 30.45 20.00 -0.08
C LYS A 105 29.98 18.80 -0.89
N GLN A 106 29.54 19.01 -2.12
CA GLN A 106 28.90 17.98 -2.96
C GLN A 106 27.78 17.24 -2.21
N SER A 107 26.99 17.97 -1.45
CA SER A 107 25.91 17.45 -0.60
C SER A 107 24.74 18.42 -0.53
N TYR A 108 23.60 17.93 -0.02
CA TYR A 108 22.40 18.73 0.20
C TYR A 108 22.26 19.06 1.68
N ALA A 109 22.02 20.34 1.98
CA ALA A 109 21.66 20.80 3.31
C ALA A 109 20.33 20.16 3.73
N PHE A 110 20.31 19.52 4.90
CA PHE A 110 19.11 18.95 5.48
C PHE A 110 18.11 20.03 5.87
N THR A 111 18.60 21.10 6.51
CA THR A 111 17.82 22.31 6.82
C THR A 111 18.45 23.55 6.23
N VAL A 112 17.59 24.53 5.94
CA VAL A 112 17.94 25.84 5.42
C VAL A 112 17.13 26.86 6.21
N ARG A 113 17.78 27.95 6.65
CA ARG A 113 17.12 29.09 7.29
C ARG A 113 17.44 30.38 6.54
N LYS A 114 16.42 31.17 6.20
CA LYS A 114 16.57 32.41 5.42
C LYS A 114 17.41 32.21 4.15
N HIS A 115 17.12 31.13 3.41
CA HIS A 115 17.84 30.70 2.21
C HIS A 115 19.35 30.41 2.39
N THR A 116 19.79 30.21 3.63
CA THR A 116 21.17 29.81 3.96
C THR A 116 21.17 28.38 4.53
N PRO A 117 22.00 27.45 4.01
CA PRO A 117 22.21 26.14 4.62
C PRO A 117 22.48 26.24 6.13
N GLU A 118 21.71 25.53 6.93
CA GLU A 118 21.80 25.55 8.40
C GLU A 118 22.38 24.23 8.93
N ASP A 119 21.82 23.10 8.51
CA ASP A 119 22.31 21.75 8.87
C ASP A 119 22.71 20.98 7.61
N MET A 120 23.93 20.44 7.63
CA MET A 120 24.54 19.71 6.51
C MET A 120 24.60 18.19 6.77
N VAL A 121 23.91 17.67 7.80
CA VAL A 121 23.77 16.23 8.00
C VAL A 121 23.19 15.58 6.73
N GLU A 122 23.80 14.49 6.29
CA GLU A 122 23.34 13.78 5.10
C GLU A 122 22.56 12.53 5.51
N GLN A 123 21.25 12.54 5.30
CA GLN A 123 20.39 11.39 5.57
C GLN A 123 19.94 10.73 4.27
N ALA A 124 20.11 9.41 4.16
CA ALA A 124 19.64 8.65 2.98
C ALA A 124 18.13 8.86 2.74
N TYR A 125 17.35 9.04 3.82
CA TYR A 125 15.95 9.45 3.77
C TYR A 125 15.73 10.71 2.93
N GLY A 126 16.50 11.78 3.18
CA GLY A 126 16.40 13.03 2.42
C GLY A 126 16.77 12.84 0.95
N TYR A 127 17.82 12.06 0.68
CA TYR A 127 18.25 11.75 -0.68
C TYR A 127 17.23 10.89 -1.45
N ALA A 128 16.52 9.97 -0.78
CA ALA A 128 15.43 9.22 -1.40
C ALA A 128 14.36 10.18 -1.96
N PHE A 129 13.96 11.19 -1.17
CA PHE A 129 13.00 12.19 -1.63
C PHE A 129 13.56 13.11 -2.73
N ILE A 130 14.86 13.44 -2.71
CA ILE A 130 15.49 14.18 -3.82
C ILE A 130 15.43 13.35 -5.12
N LEU A 131 15.77 12.06 -5.06
CA LEU A 131 15.67 11.16 -6.21
C LEU A 131 14.22 11.08 -6.72
N ALA A 132 13.26 10.92 -5.82
CA ALA A 132 11.84 10.89 -6.16
C ALA A 132 11.34 12.21 -6.77
N ALA A 133 11.82 13.36 -6.31
CA ALA A 133 11.48 14.67 -6.88
C ALA A 133 11.98 14.82 -8.33
N HIS A 134 13.22 14.40 -8.61
CA HIS A 134 13.76 14.38 -9.98
C HIS A 134 13.03 13.36 -10.87
N ALA A 135 12.68 12.19 -10.34
CA ALA A 135 11.85 11.21 -11.04
C ALA A 135 10.45 11.74 -11.36
N ALA A 136 9.83 12.48 -10.44
CA ALA A 136 8.54 13.13 -10.65
C ALA A 136 8.63 14.22 -11.73
N ALA A 137 9.69 15.04 -11.71
CA ALA A 137 9.94 16.06 -12.73
C ALA A 137 10.16 15.46 -14.13
N ARG A 138 10.89 14.34 -14.21
CA ARG A 138 11.08 13.57 -15.45
C ARG A 138 9.77 12.97 -15.96
N THR A 139 8.96 12.42 -15.04
CA THR A 139 7.65 11.84 -15.33
C THR A 139 6.66 12.91 -15.82
N ALA A 140 6.70 14.11 -15.24
CA ALA A 140 5.88 15.24 -15.64
C ALA A 140 6.33 15.93 -16.94
N GLY A 141 7.49 15.54 -17.50
CA GLY A 141 8.04 16.13 -18.72
C GLY A 141 8.69 17.50 -18.51
N VAL A 142 8.88 17.92 -17.26
CA VAL A 142 9.62 19.14 -16.89
C VAL A 142 11.12 18.93 -17.11
N ALA A 143 11.67 17.81 -16.63
CA ALA A 143 13.02 17.38 -16.98
C ALA A 143 12.99 16.63 -18.34
N LYS A 144 13.92 16.99 -19.23
CA LYS A 144 13.95 16.48 -20.63
C LYS A 144 14.81 15.23 -20.82
N ASP A 145 15.72 14.95 -19.90
CA ASP A 145 16.61 13.80 -19.92
C ASP A 145 16.70 13.14 -18.53
N ASN A 146 17.42 12.02 -18.46
CA ASN A 146 17.57 11.23 -17.23
C ASN A 146 18.78 11.64 -16.38
N SER A 147 19.53 12.69 -16.77
CA SER A 147 20.84 13.01 -16.18
C SER A 147 20.77 13.28 -14.68
N GLN A 148 19.75 14.01 -14.22
CA GLN A 148 19.61 14.32 -12.80
C GLN A 148 19.23 13.08 -11.99
N VAL A 149 18.34 12.23 -12.49
CA VAL A 149 18.00 10.96 -11.83
C VAL A 149 19.25 10.08 -11.70
N ALA A 150 20.04 9.97 -12.78
CA ALA A 150 21.31 9.23 -12.78
C ALA A 150 22.32 9.82 -11.78
N ARG A 151 22.50 11.14 -11.77
CA ARG A 151 23.43 11.83 -10.85
C ARG A 151 23.08 11.56 -9.38
N ILE A 152 21.82 11.71 -9.01
CA ILE A 152 21.40 11.49 -7.61
C ILE A 152 21.57 10.02 -7.22
N PHE A 153 21.23 9.10 -8.12
CA PHE A 153 21.47 7.67 -7.89
C PHE A 153 22.97 7.37 -7.72
N GLU A 154 23.85 7.93 -8.54
CA GLU A 154 25.30 7.75 -8.41
C GLU A 154 25.85 8.33 -7.11
N MET A 155 25.32 9.47 -6.64
CA MET A 155 25.65 10.00 -5.32
C MET A 155 25.24 9.03 -4.20
N LEU A 156 24.05 8.44 -4.30
CA LEU A 156 23.54 7.44 -3.36
C LEU A 156 24.40 6.18 -3.34
N GLU A 157 24.75 5.65 -4.52
CA GLU A 157 25.62 4.48 -4.65
C GLU A 157 27.00 4.74 -4.03
N LYS A 158 27.55 5.93 -4.24
CA LYS A 158 28.88 6.28 -3.73
C LYS A 158 28.90 6.50 -2.22
N LYS A 159 27.87 7.12 -1.66
CA LYS A 159 27.86 7.58 -0.26
C LYS A 159 27.23 6.59 0.70
N PHE A 160 26.13 5.95 0.31
CA PHE A 160 25.24 5.27 1.24
C PHE A 160 25.12 3.76 0.99
N TRP A 161 25.38 3.27 -0.23
CA TRP A 161 25.14 1.86 -0.55
C TRP A 161 26.14 0.92 0.14
N LEU A 162 25.62 -0.12 0.81
CA LEU A 162 26.36 -1.22 1.42
C LEU A 162 26.09 -2.51 0.62
N PRO A 163 26.92 -2.84 -0.39
CA PRO A 163 26.67 -3.95 -1.29
C PRO A 163 26.57 -5.31 -0.58
N GLU A 164 27.40 -5.54 0.43
CA GLU A 164 27.44 -6.77 1.22
C GLU A 164 26.22 -6.94 2.13
N LYS A 165 25.56 -5.84 2.51
CA LYS A 165 24.34 -5.87 3.32
C LYS A 165 23.07 -5.79 2.47
N GLY A 166 23.18 -5.38 1.21
CA GLY A 166 22.03 -5.17 0.33
C GLY A 166 21.11 -4.05 0.83
N ALA A 167 21.70 -3.00 1.41
CA ALA A 167 20.99 -1.89 2.06
C ALA A 167 21.77 -0.57 1.96
N TYR A 168 21.11 0.55 2.21
CA TYR A 168 21.70 1.87 2.37
C TYR A 168 21.95 2.20 3.85
N LEU A 169 23.05 2.90 4.12
CA LEU A 169 23.33 3.62 5.36
C LEU A 169 22.22 4.63 5.67
N ASP A 170 22.06 4.98 6.95
CA ASP A 170 21.03 5.95 7.35
C ASP A 170 21.52 7.39 7.31
N THR A 171 22.65 7.67 8.00
CA THR A 171 23.13 9.04 8.23
C THR A 171 24.67 9.15 8.11
N ILE A 172 25.12 10.25 7.53
CA ILE A 172 26.52 10.71 7.50
C ILE A 172 26.54 12.13 8.11
N SER A 173 27.48 12.41 9.01
CA SER A 173 27.63 13.73 9.64
C SER A 173 28.06 14.80 8.63
N ALA A 174 27.96 16.07 9.02
CA ALA A 174 28.41 17.19 8.19
C ALA A 174 29.91 17.15 7.86
N GLU A 175 30.71 16.48 8.70
CA GLU A 175 32.14 16.25 8.53
C GLU A 175 32.44 15.03 7.63
N GLY A 176 31.41 14.30 7.18
CA GLY A 176 31.55 13.11 6.34
C GLY A 176 31.78 11.82 7.14
N VAL A 177 31.47 11.81 8.44
CA VAL A 177 31.64 10.62 9.30
C VAL A 177 30.37 9.78 9.25
N VAL A 178 30.49 8.50 8.89
CA VAL A 178 29.37 7.55 8.91
C VAL A 178 28.95 7.27 10.35
N ASP A 179 27.64 7.35 10.62
CA ASP A 179 27.08 6.89 11.90
C ASP A 179 27.22 5.36 12.00
N ASN A 180 28.17 4.91 12.83
CA ASN A 180 28.42 3.50 13.10
C ASN A 180 27.69 2.98 14.35
N SER A 181 26.61 3.67 14.77
CA SER A 181 25.75 3.22 15.86
C SER A 181 24.36 2.75 15.41
N TYR A 182 23.92 3.13 14.20
CA TYR A 182 22.53 2.94 13.78
C TYR A 182 22.37 2.53 12.31
N ARG A 183 21.41 1.64 12.06
CA ARG A 183 20.84 1.32 10.75
C ARG A 183 19.32 1.34 10.88
N GLY A 184 18.63 1.83 9.84
CA GLY A 184 17.18 1.98 9.85
C GLY A 184 16.51 1.42 8.61
N GLN A 185 15.33 0.84 8.78
CA GLN A 185 14.50 0.44 7.64
C GLN A 185 13.92 1.64 6.89
N ASN A 186 13.59 2.74 7.61
CA ASN A 186 12.80 3.85 7.07
C ASN A 186 13.45 4.52 5.85
N SER A 187 14.75 4.85 5.93
CA SER A 187 15.51 5.37 4.78
C SER A 187 15.51 4.40 3.59
N ASN A 188 15.60 3.10 3.85
CA ASN A 188 15.62 2.06 2.82
C ASN A 188 14.24 1.83 2.19
N MET A 189 13.15 1.95 2.95
CA MET A 189 11.79 1.87 2.46
C MET A 189 11.48 3.00 1.47
N HIS A 190 11.80 4.24 1.83
CA HIS A 190 11.63 5.36 0.90
C HIS A 190 12.64 5.34 -0.24
N MET A 191 13.84 4.77 -0.04
CA MET A 191 14.76 4.52 -1.15
C MET A 191 14.14 3.55 -2.16
N CYS A 192 13.53 2.46 -1.69
CA CYS A 192 12.79 1.53 -2.53
C CYS A 192 11.68 2.24 -3.32
N GLU A 193 10.88 3.08 -2.66
CA GLU A 193 9.83 3.89 -3.31
C GLU A 193 10.43 4.82 -4.39
N ALA A 194 11.50 5.54 -4.08
CA ALA A 194 12.17 6.46 -5.00
C ALA A 194 12.79 5.75 -6.20
N LEU A 195 13.34 4.55 -6.02
CA LEU A 195 13.90 3.72 -7.08
C LEU A 195 12.81 3.16 -8.01
N ILE A 196 11.66 2.77 -7.47
CA ILE A 196 10.49 2.43 -8.29
C ILE A 196 10.06 3.63 -9.14
N ALA A 197 9.96 4.82 -8.53
CA ALA A 197 9.63 6.05 -9.26
C ALA A 197 10.70 6.39 -10.33
N ALA A 198 11.98 6.22 -10.03
CA ALA A 198 13.08 6.41 -10.98
C ALA A 198 12.97 5.45 -12.17
N TYR A 199 12.69 4.17 -11.92
CA TYR A 199 12.41 3.19 -12.98
C TYR A 199 11.19 3.61 -13.81
N GLU A 200 10.09 4.02 -13.17
CA GLU A 200 8.89 4.46 -13.88
C GLU A 200 9.16 5.66 -14.80
N ALA A 201 10.00 6.60 -14.35
CA ALA A 201 10.36 7.82 -15.07
C ALA A 201 11.34 7.60 -16.23
N THR A 202 12.30 6.69 -16.06
CA THR A 202 13.47 6.53 -16.97
C THR A 202 13.44 5.26 -17.80
N LYS A 203 12.75 4.22 -17.32
CA LYS A 203 12.77 2.83 -17.81
C LYS A 203 14.12 2.12 -17.72
N GLU A 204 15.07 2.64 -16.94
CA GLU A 204 16.36 1.99 -16.71
C GLU A 204 16.24 0.92 -15.62
N THR A 205 16.58 -0.33 -15.95
CA THR A 205 16.34 -1.49 -15.08
C THR A 205 17.11 -1.46 -13.77
N ARG A 206 18.29 -0.82 -13.73
CA ARG A 206 19.14 -0.72 -12.53
C ARG A 206 18.41 -0.21 -11.29
N TYR A 207 17.43 0.67 -11.47
CA TYR A 207 16.65 1.20 -10.35
C TYR A 207 15.68 0.14 -9.81
N LEU A 208 15.00 -0.60 -10.69
CA LEU A 208 14.11 -1.68 -10.30
C LEU A 208 14.88 -2.86 -9.70
N ASP A 209 16.06 -3.19 -10.25
CA ASP A 209 16.98 -4.19 -9.69
C ASP A 209 17.31 -3.84 -8.23
N ARG A 210 17.62 -2.58 -7.96
CA ARG A 210 17.95 -2.14 -6.61
C ARG A 210 16.76 -2.12 -5.67
N ALA A 211 15.59 -1.66 -6.13
CA ALA A 211 14.36 -1.68 -5.34
C ALA A 211 13.99 -3.11 -4.90
N GLU A 212 14.16 -4.08 -5.79
CA GLU A 212 13.93 -5.50 -5.51
C GLU A 212 14.88 -6.06 -4.45
N VAL A 213 16.17 -5.72 -4.52
CA VAL A 213 17.14 -6.08 -3.46
C VAL A 213 16.71 -5.52 -2.10
N LEU A 214 16.30 -4.25 -2.04
CA LEU A 214 15.82 -3.65 -0.79
C LEU A 214 14.58 -4.35 -0.25
N ALA A 215 13.61 -4.65 -1.12
CA ALA A 215 12.39 -5.37 -0.75
C ALA A 215 12.70 -6.77 -0.19
N GLU A 216 13.59 -7.53 -0.84
CA GLU A 216 14.03 -8.84 -0.33
C GLU A 216 14.78 -8.71 1.01
N THR A 217 15.65 -7.71 1.16
CA THR A 217 16.40 -7.49 2.40
C THR A 217 15.46 -7.15 3.57
N PHE A 218 14.61 -6.14 3.43
CA PHE A 218 13.82 -5.64 4.56
C PHE A 218 12.52 -6.41 4.76
N ALA A 219 11.71 -6.58 3.70
CA ALA A 219 10.40 -7.18 3.83
C ALA A 219 10.45 -8.70 4.02
N VAL A 220 11.57 -9.36 3.70
CA VAL A 220 11.75 -10.81 3.87
C VAL A 220 12.84 -11.13 4.91
N LYS A 221 14.11 -10.88 4.61
CA LYS A 221 15.23 -11.36 5.45
C LYS A 221 15.24 -10.74 6.85
N LEU A 222 15.13 -9.42 6.95
CA LEU A 222 15.14 -8.72 8.23
C LEU A 222 13.81 -8.82 8.96
N ALA A 223 12.69 -8.90 8.24
CA ALA A 223 11.38 -9.14 8.85
C ALA A 223 11.30 -10.49 9.58
N GLN A 224 12.02 -11.52 9.11
CA GLN A 224 12.10 -12.80 9.83
C GLN A 224 12.69 -12.64 11.24
N LYS A 225 13.65 -11.72 11.42
CA LYS A 225 14.20 -11.40 12.75
C LYS A 225 13.21 -10.66 13.65
N GLY A 226 12.23 -9.97 13.06
CA GLY A 226 11.13 -9.28 13.74
C GLY A 226 9.85 -10.12 13.92
N GLY A 227 9.96 -11.46 13.83
CA GLY A 227 8.80 -12.35 13.94
C GLY A 227 7.79 -12.15 12.81
N GLY A 228 8.28 -11.94 11.58
CA GLY A 228 7.46 -11.75 10.39
C GLY A 228 7.05 -10.30 10.12
N PHE A 229 7.49 -9.34 10.93
CA PHE A 229 7.25 -7.91 10.74
C PHE A 229 8.58 -7.16 10.59
N VAL A 230 8.57 -6.09 9.81
CA VAL A 230 9.73 -5.21 9.62
C VAL A 230 9.90 -4.36 10.88
N TRP A 231 11.01 -4.53 11.58
CA TRP A 231 11.36 -3.67 12.72
C TRP A 231 12.06 -2.40 12.25
N GLU A 232 12.02 -1.33 13.03
CA GLU A 232 12.53 -0.02 12.61
C GLU A 232 14.06 0.11 12.73
N HIS A 233 14.63 -0.44 13.79
CA HIS A 233 15.97 -0.10 14.27
C HIS A 233 16.92 -1.30 14.30
N TYR A 234 18.09 -1.13 13.72
CA TYR A 234 19.09 -2.19 13.63
C TYR A 234 20.47 -1.68 14.01
N THR A 235 21.31 -2.60 14.49
CA THR A 235 22.74 -2.37 14.67
C THR A 235 23.45 -2.29 13.32
N VAL A 236 24.74 -1.93 13.31
CA VAL A 236 25.57 -1.87 12.09
C VAL A 236 25.63 -3.20 11.32
N ASP A 237 25.43 -4.32 12.01
CA ASP A 237 25.41 -5.65 11.41
C ASP A 237 24.02 -6.09 10.93
N PHE A 238 23.03 -5.21 11.02
CA PHE A 238 21.62 -5.51 10.74
C PHE A 238 21.04 -6.58 11.68
N GLU A 239 21.48 -6.58 12.94
CA GLU A 239 20.76 -7.24 14.03
C GLU A 239 19.70 -6.30 14.61
N VAL A 240 18.59 -6.87 15.08
CA VAL A 240 17.49 -6.08 15.63
C VAL A 240 17.93 -5.41 16.93
N ASP A 241 17.74 -4.09 17.01
CA ASP A 241 17.91 -3.34 18.24
C ASP A 241 16.54 -3.08 18.87
N TRP A 242 16.20 -3.87 19.89
CA TRP A 242 14.93 -3.82 20.60
C TRP A 242 14.81 -2.66 21.59
N GLU A 243 15.94 -2.04 21.97
CA GLU A 243 15.97 -1.03 23.04
C GLU A 243 16.11 0.40 22.49
N TYR A 244 16.44 0.54 21.20
CA TYR A 244 16.56 1.83 20.53
C TYR A 244 15.29 2.68 20.67
N ASN A 245 15.39 3.86 21.29
CA ASN A 245 14.28 4.78 21.55
C ASN A 245 13.08 4.19 22.32
N LYS A 246 13.25 3.10 23.08
CA LYS A 246 12.16 2.52 23.88
C LYS A 246 11.51 3.48 24.87
N ASN A 247 12.26 4.49 25.33
CA ASN A 247 11.76 5.54 26.22
C ASN A 247 11.19 6.77 25.47
N ASP A 248 11.26 6.79 24.14
CA ASP A 248 10.69 7.83 23.25
C ASP A 248 9.93 7.18 22.07
N PRO A 249 8.82 6.45 22.33
CA PRO A 249 8.08 5.71 21.30
C PRO A 249 7.40 6.62 20.26
N SER A 250 7.24 7.91 20.55
CA SER A 250 6.56 8.87 19.68
C SER A 250 7.52 9.74 18.84
N ASN A 251 8.79 9.37 18.79
CA ASN A 251 9.79 10.08 17.99
C ASN A 251 9.35 10.18 16.52
N ILE A 252 9.42 11.39 15.95
CA ILE A 252 8.85 11.66 14.62
C ILE A 252 9.59 10.99 13.46
N TYR A 253 10.83 10.53 13.65
CA TYR A 253 11.63 9.87 12.61
C TYR A 253 12.04 8.44 12.96
N ARG A 254 12.28 8.17 14.24
CA ARG A 254 12.75 6.87 14.75
C ARG A 254 11.92 6.41 15.96
N PRO A 255 10.59 6.23 15.81
CA PRO A 255 9.72 5.79 16.90
C PRO A 255 9.99 4.33 17.27
N TRP A 256 9.93 4.01 18.56
CA TRP A 256 10.02 2.63 19.02
C TRP A 256 8.74 1.84 18.72
N GLY A 257 8.91 0.54 18.47
CA GLY A 257 7.81 -0.38 18.16
C GLY A 257 7.69 -0.64 16.66
N PHE A 258 6.92 -1.65 16.32
CA PHE A 258 6.50 -1.88 14.95
C PHE A 258 5.53 -0.79 14.52
N GLN A 259 5.81 -0.17 13.38
CA GLN A 259 4.94 0.83 12.77
C GLN A 259 4.01 0.13 11.76
N PRO A 260 2.68 0.00 12.03
CA PRO A 260 1.74 -0.65 11.12
C PRO A 260 1.76 0.00 9.74
N GLY A 261 1.86 1.32 9.69
CA GLY A 261 1.97 2.09 8.45
C GLY A 261 3.15 1.65 7.59
N HIS A 262 4.32 1.38 8.17
CA HIS A 262 5.49 0.92 7.40
C HIS A 262 5.35 -0.53 6.93
N GLN A 263 4.68 -1.41 7.69
CA GLN A 263 4.41 -2.77 7.21
C GLN A 263 3.57 -2.72 5.94
N ILE A 264 2.53 -1.89 5.99
CA ILE A 264 1.58 -1.64 4.91
C ILE A 264 2.29 -0.96 3.73
N GLU A 265 3.17 0.00 3.98
CA GLU A 265 3.96 0.66 2.94
C GLU A 265 4.96 -0.29 2.26
N TRP A 266 5.57 -1.24 2.99
CA TRP A 266 6.32 -2.32 2.37
C TRP A 266 5.44 -3.23 1.50
N ALA A 267 4.22 -3.54 1.94
CA ALA A 267 3.25 -4.25 1.10
C ALA A 267 2.93 -3.47 -0.19
N LYS A 268 2.74 -2.14 -0.13
CA LYS A 268 2.62 -1.26 -1.31
C LYS A 268 3.83 -1.40 -2.24
N ASN A 269 5.05 -1.32 -1.71
CA ASN A 269 6.28 -1.39 -2.49
C ASN A 269 6.43 -2.76 -3.19
N LEU A 270 6.15 -3.86 -2.48
CA LEU A 270 6.15 -5.21 -3.05
C LEU A 270 5.16 -5.33 -4.23
N LEU A 271 3.95 -4.81 -4.08
CA LEU A 271 2.93 -4.81 -5.14
C LEU A 271 3.35 -3.94 -6.33
N ASN A 272 3.98 -2.79 -6.06
CA ASN A 272 4.48 -1.92 -7.13
C ASN A 272 5.62 -2.56 -7.92
N ILE A 273 6.54 -3.28 -7.27
CA ILE A 273 7.59 -4.06 -7.96
C ILE A 273 6.96 -5.21 -8.76
N HIS A 274 6.05 -5.96 -8.13
CA HIS A 274 5.36 -7.11 -8.75
C HIS A 274 4.70 -6.75 -10.08
N ARG A 275 4.13 -5.54 -10.20
CA ARG A 275 3.52 -5.06 -11.46
C ARG A 275 4.47 -5.02 -12.65
N TYR A 276 5.77 -4.85 -12.40
CA TYR A 276 6.80 -4.81 -13.43
C TYR A 276 7.61 -6.11 -13.51
N ARG A 277 7.73 -6.83 -12.38
CA ARG A 277 8.39 -8.14 -12.27
C ARG A 277 7.52 -9.09 -11.47
N PRO A 278 6.53 -9.74 -12.10
CA PRO A 278 5.61 -10.61 -11.38
C PRO A 278 6.34 -11.75 -10.70
N LYS A 279 6.32 -11.74 -9.36
CA LYS A 279 6.77 -12.84 -8.52
C LYS A 279 5.68 -13.15 -7.50
N PHE A 280 5.31 -14.42 -7.40
CA PHE A 280 4.22 -14.89 -6.52
C PHE A 280 4.44 -14.47 -5.06
N TRP A 281 5.67 -14.65 -4.57
CA TRP A 281 6.00 -14.35 -3.17
C TRP A 281 5.73 -12.89 -2.78
N MET A 282 5.83 -11.94 -3.71
CA MET A 282 5.60 -10.51 -3.41
C MET A 282 4.15 -10.23 -3.03
N VAL A 283 3.19 -10.88 -3.70
CA VAL A 283 1.76 -10.73 -3.38
C VAL A 283 1.44 -11.41 -2.06
N SER A 284 1.89 -12.66 -1.88
CA SER A 284 1.69 -13.39 -0.62
C SER A 284 2.29 -12.63 0.56
N ARG A 285 3.51 -12.08 0.41
CA ARG A 285 4.16 -11.31 1.45
C ARG A 285 3.49 -9.97 1.73
N ALA A 286 2.99 -9.29 0.70
CA ALA A 286 2.21 -8.07 0.87
C ALA A 286 0.92 -8.31 1.66
N LYS A 287 0.23 -9.45 1.43
CA LYS A 287 -0.94 -9.85 2.21
C LYS A 287 -0.59 -10.07 3.68
N GLU A 288 0.47 -10.82 3.96
CA GLU A 288 0.92 -11.09 5.34
C GLU A 288 1.22 -9.80 6.12
N LEU A 289 1.97 -8.88 5.52
CA LEU A 289 2.32 -7.60 6.14
C LEU A 289 1.09 -6.73 6.37
N PHE A 290 0.22 -6.62 5.36
CA PHE A 290 -0.98 -5.77 5.44
C PHE A 290 -2.01 -6.33 6.42
N ASP A 291 -2.36 -7.61 6.30
CA ASP A 291 -3.38 -8.22 7.16
C ASP A 291 -2.90 -8.28 8.62
N GLY A 292 -1.64 -8.68 8.85
CA GLY A 292 -1.06 -8.69 10.19
C GLY A 292 -1.00 -7.30 10.84
N ALA A 293 -0.62 -6.27 10.07
CA ALA A 293 -0.59 -4.90 10.57
C ALA A 293 -2.01 -4.36 10.83
N TRP A 294 -2.95 -4.62 9.92
CA TRP A 294 -4.35 -4.21 10.06
C TRP A 294 -4.97 -4.82 11.32
N ASP A 295 -4.87 -6.14 11.49
CA ASP A 295 -5.53 -6.86 12.59
C ASP A 295 -4.97 -6.44 13.96
N LEU A 296 -3.69 -6.05 14.02
CA LEU A 296 -3.03 -5.59 15.24
C LEU A 296 -3.25 -4.11 15.55
N SER A 297 -3.70 -3.28 14.61
CA SER A 297 -3.70 -1.81 14.79
C SER A 297 -5.02 -1.11 14.49
N TRP A 298 -5.98 -1.79 13.87
CA TRP A 298 -7.32 -1.21 13.65
C TRP A 298 -8.05 -1.01 14.98
N ASP A 299 -8.39 0.24 15.29
CA ASP A 299 -9.18 0.60 16.46
C ASP A 299 -10.67 0.44 16.16
N ALA A 300 -11.26 -0.67 16.62
CA ALA A 300 -12.68 -0.94 16.41
C ALA A 300 -13.62 0.02 17.17
N GLU A 301 -13.12 0.72 18.20
CA GLU A 301 -13.91 1.65 19.02
C GLU A 301 -13.98 3.04 18.39
N HIS A 302 -12.83 3.58 17.96
CA HIS A 302 -12.75 4.95 17.43
C HIS A 302 -12.43 5.04 15.93
N GLY A 303 -12.21 3.91 15.26
CA GLY A 303 -11.78 3.84 13.86
C GLY A 303 -10.31 4.24 13.66
N GLY A 304 -9.79 3.89 12.49
CA GLY A 304 -8.41 4.20 12.09
C GLY A 304 -7.37 3.28 12.69
N LEU A 305 -6.18 3.28 12.10
CA LEU A 305 -5.05 2.49 12.57
C LEU A 305 -4.20 3.31 13.55
N VAL A 306 -3.84 2.70 14.69
CA VAL A 306 -2.89 3.28 15.68
C VAL A 306 -1.47 3.34 15.13
N TYR A 307 -0.60 4.09 15.81
CA TYR A 307 0.74 4.39 15.33
C TYR A 307 1.75 3.26 15.57
N GLY A 308 1.68 2.57 16.71
CA GLY A 308 2.72 1.60 17.06
C GLY A 308 2.26 0.47 17.97
N PHE A 309 2.83 -0.72 17.77
CA PHE A 309 2.73 -1.84 18.70
C PHE A 309 4.09 -2.45 19.02
N GLY A 310 4.25 -2.93 20.26
CA GLY A 310 5.47 -3.54 20.76
C GLY A 310 5.70 -4.97 20.27
N PRO A 311 6.86 -5.57 20.58
CA PRO A 311 7.13 -6.98 20.29
C PRO A 311 6.15 -7.96 20.95
N ASP A 312 5.51 -7.55 22.04
CA ASP A 312 4.43 -8.28 22.72
C ASP A 312 3.07 -8.13 22.03
N ARG A 313 3.02 -7.45 20.88
CA ARG A 313 1.84 -7.17 20.05
C ARG A 313 0.79 -6.29 20.73
N LYS A 314 1.16 -5.55 21.78
CA LYS A 314 0.30 -4.54 22.40
C LYS A 314 0.60 -3.15 21.86
N TRP A 315 -0.41 -2.29 21.84
CA TRP A 315 -0.22 -0.91 21.43
C TRP A 315 0.74 -0.20 22.37
N CYS A 316 1.75 0.45 21.78
CA CYS A 316 2.71 1.30 22.49
C CYS A 316 2.55 2.77 22.13
N ASP A 317 1.89 3.06 21.00
CA ASP A 317 1.43 4.39 20.63
C ASP A 317 0.05 4.27 19.97
N GLU A 318 -0.97 4.77 20.69
CA GLU A 318 -2.39 4.72 20.28
C GLU A 318 -2.83 5.95 19.45
N GLU A 319 -1.93 6.91 19.24
CA GLU A 319 -2.23 8.07 18.40
C GLU A 319 -2.49 7.64 16.94
N LYS A 320 -3.26 8.47 16.23
CA LYS A 320 -3.63 8.23 14.83
C LYS A 320 -2.87 9.21 13.96
N TYR A 321 -2.16 8.72 12.94
CA TYR A 321 -1.35 9.56 12.04
C TYR A 321 -1.90 9.55 10.63
N PHE A 322 -1.90 10.71 9.96
CA PHE A 322 -2.50 10.88 8.64
C PHE A 322 -1.89 9.94 7.58
N TRP A 323 -0.58 9.74 7.64
CA TRP A 323 0.18 8.98 6.65
C TRP A 323 -0.09 7.48 6.77
N VAL A 324 -0.24 6.94 8.00
CA VAL A 324 -0.60 5.53 8.23
C VAL A 324 -1.93 5.22 7.52
N GLN A 325 -2.90 6.13 7.63
CA GLN A 325 -4.19 5.96 6.97
C GLN A 325 -4.05 6.07 5.44
N GLY A 326 -3.29 7.07 4.95
CA GLY A 326 -3.02 7.23 3.52
C GLY A 326 -2.42 5.99 2.88
N GLU A 327 -1.31 5.48 3.44
CA GLU A 327 -0.63 4.29 2.92
C GLU A 327 -1.52 3.05 2.95
N SER A 328 -2.35 2.92 3.99
CA SER A 328 -3.32 1.82 4.12
C SER A 328 -4.41 1.88 3.04
N LEU A 329 -4.90 3.07 2.69
CA LEU A 329 -5.84 3.25 1.58
C LEU A 329 -5.21 2.82 0.25
N ALA A 330 -4.00 3.30 -0.05
CA ALA A 330 -3.30 2.94 -1.28
C ALA A 330 -3.08 1.42 -1.37
N THR A 331 -2.59 0.81 -0.30
CA THR A 331 -2.22 -0.60 -0.26
C THR A 331 -3.43 -1.51 -0.36
N ALA A 332 -4.52 -1.21 0.35
CA ALA A 332 -5.77 -1.98 0.23
C ALA A 332 -6.28 -2.00 -1.21
N SER A 333 -6.20 -0.87 -1.92
CA SER A 333 -6.60 -0.79 -3.33
C SER A 333 -5.72 -1.66 -4.25
N LEU A 334 -4.40 -1.69 -4.00
CA LEU A 334 -3.45 -2.50 -4.77
C LEU A 334 -3.61 -4.00 -4.47
N LEU A 335 -3.88 -4.37 -3.22
CA LEU A 335 -4.16 -5.76 -2.84
C LEU A 335 -5.44 -6.27 -3.47
N TYR A 336 -6.51 -5.46 -3.48
CA TYR A 336 -7.71 -5.81 -4.23
C TYR A 336 -7.42 -5.99 -5.72
N GLU A 337 -6.58 -5.13 -6.31
CA GLU A 337 -6.21 -5.28 -7.71
C GLU A 337 -5.46 -6.59 -7.98
N ALA A 338 -4.50 -6.94 -7.14
CA ALA A 338 -3.67 -8.14 -7.30
C ALA A 338 -4.43 -9.44 -7.00
N THR A 339 -5.37 -9.43 -6.05
CA THR A 339 -5.99 -10.66 -5.52
C THR A 339 -7.47 -10.84 -5.87
N LYS A 340 -8.17 -9.74 -6.21
CA LYS A 340 -9.64 -9.67 -6.32
C LYS A 340 -10.40 -10.05 -5.05
N ASP A 341 -9.73 -10.12 -3.91
CA ASP A 341 -10.35 -10.44 -2.62
C ASP A 341 -11.18 -9.25 -2.10
N PRO A 342 -12.52 -9.43 -1.92
CA PRO A 342 -13.41 -8.35 -1.52
C PRO A 342 -13.10 -7.78 -0.13
N ARG A 343 -12.39 -8.50 0.75
CA ARG A 343 -12.02 -8.00 2.09
C ARG A 343 -11.18 -6.72 2.01
N TYR A 344 -10.35 -6.57 0.97
CA TYR A 344 -9.56 -5.35 0.80
C TYR A 344 -10.41 -4.15 0.35
N VAL A 345 -11.53 -4.38 -0.34
CA VAL A 345 -12.53 -3.33 -0.66
C VAL A 345 -13.22 -2.88 0.61
N GLU A 346 -13.60 -3.81 1.48
CA GLU A 346 -14.23 -3.51 2.77
C GLU A 346 -13.30 -2.66 3.66
N LYS A 347 -12.04 -3.09 3.81
CA LYS A 347 -11.00 -2.34 4.54
C LYS A 347 -10.76 -0.95 3.95
N TYR A 348 -10.66 -0.83 2.62
CA TYR A 348 -10.52 0.45 1.92
C TYR A 348 -11.71 1.40 2.20
N CYS A 349 -12.93 0.89 2.08
CA CYS A 349 -14.14 1.70 2.30
C CYS A 349 -14.29 2.12 3.76
N ALA A 350 -14.05 1.21 4.71
CA ALA A 350 -14.08 1.53 6.14
C ALA A 350 -13.08 2.62 6.49
N LEU A 351 -11.86 2.53 5.96
CA LEU A 351 -10.83 3.52 6.19
C LEU A 351 -11.14 4.86 5.51
N TRP A 352 -11.69 4.88 4.29
CA TRP A 352 -12.12 6.13 3.66
C TRP A 352 -13.25 6.80 4.42
N HIS A 353 -14.22 6.05 4.93
CA HIS A 353 -15.28 6.62 5.77
C HIS A 353 -14.69 7.31 7.00
N TYR A 354 -13.78 6.63 7.70
CA TYR A 354 -13.06 7.19 8.85
C TYR A 354 -12.26 8.46 8.48
N CYS A 355 -11.47 8.40 7.41
CA CYS A 355 -10.67 9.55 6.95
C CYS A 355 -11.54 10.72 6.50
N TRP A 356 -12.63 10.45 5.80
CA TRP A 356 -13.56 11.48 5.35
C TRP A 356 -14.23 12.21 6.50
N GLU A 357 -14.54 11.50 7.59
CA GLU A 357 -15.16 12.10 8.78
C GLU A 357 -14.17 12.87 9.65
N HIS A 358 -13.01 12.28 9.94
CA HIS A 358 -12.11 12.82 10.96
C HIS A 358 -10.91 13.58 10.41
N TRP A 359 -10.44 13.24 9.21
CA TRP A 359 -9.15 13.73 8.70
C TRP A 359 -9.27 14.79 7.61
N VAL A 360 -10.23 14.67 6.71
CA VAL A 360 -10.37 15.57 5.56
C VAL A 360 -10.89 16.93 6.03
N ASP A 361 -10.20 18.01 5.66
CA ASP A 361 -10.67 19.37 5.87
C ASP A 361 -11.61 19.79 4.72
N HIS A 362 -12.90 19.66 4.97
CA HIS A 362 -13.95 20.03 4.01
C HIS A 362 -14.08 21.55 3.77
N GLN A 363 -13.45 22.38 4.60
CA GLN A 363 -13.53 23.84 4.49
C GLN A 363 -12.35 24.41 3.69
N HIS A 364 -11.13 23.98 3.99
CA HIS A 364 -9.91 24.55 3.39
C HIS A 364 -9.17 23.60 2.44
N GLY A 365 -9.56 22.32 2.39
CA GLY A 365 -8.87 21.29 1.63
C GLY A 365 -7.65 20.70 2.36
N GLY A 366 -7.17 19.56 1.87
CA GLY A 366 -6.10 18.79 2.51
C GLY A 366 -6.59 18.00 3.73
N TRP A 367 -5.66 17.41 4.48
CA TRP A 367 -5.95 16.72 5.73
C TRP A 367 -5.58 17.59 6.93
N LEU A 368 -6.35 17.50 8.03
CA LEU A 368 -6.42 18.49 9.09
C LEU A 368 -5.13 18.71 9.90
N CYS A 369 -4.35 17.67 10.19
CA CYS A 369 -3.18 17.77 11.07
C CYS A 369 -2.19 16.61 10.83
N PHE A 370 -1.06 16.63 11.53
CA PHE A 370 -0.06 15.55 11.51
C PHE A 370 -0.54 14.29 12.23
N LYS A 371 -1.12 14.47 13.43
CA LYS A 371 -1.59 13.38 14.29
C LYS A 371 -2.80 13.79 15.14
N MET A 372 -3.54 12.79 15.60
CA MET A 372 -4.67 12.92 16.53
C MET A 372 -4.51 11.95 17.70
N SER A 373 -5.15 12.24 18.82
CA SER A 373 -5.33 11.27 19.90
C SER A 373 -6.13 10.05 19.42
N ARG A 374 -6.12 8.98 20.21
CA ARG A 374 -6.90 7.75 19.92
C ARG A 374 -8.37 8.04 19.65
N ASP A 375 -8.97 8.95 20.43
CA ASP A 375 -10.36 9.41 20.32
C ASP A 375 -10.58 10.52 19.27
N ASN A 376 -9.67 10.66 18.30
CA ASN A 376 -9.74 11.54 17.14
C ASN A 376 -9.77 13.05 17.46
N LYS A 377 -9.16 13.48 18.57
CA LYS A 377 -8.98 14.89 18.90
C LYS A 377 -7.64 15.40 18.35
N ARG A 378 -7.68 16.60 17.78
CA ARG A 378 -6.48 17.32 17.32
C ARG A 378 -5.77 17.95 18.52
N PHE A 379 -4.44 17.90 18.51
CA PHE A 379 -3.61 18.53 19.54
C PHE A 379 -3.43 20.03 19.32
N ASN A 380 -3.40 20.48 18.07
CA ASN A 380 -3.21 21.87 17.67
C ASN A 380 -3.88 22.13 16.31
N ASP A 381 -3.70 23.34 15.78
CA ASP A 381 -4.19 23.77 14.47
C ASP A 381 -3.09 23.74 13.39
N GLU A 382 -1.98 23.05 13.62
CA GLU A 382 -0.89 22.91 12.66
C GLU A 382 -1.24 21.81 11.64
N LYS A 383 -1.70 22.26 10.47
CA LYS A 383 -2.07 21.38 9.36
C LYS A 383 -0.87 20.75 8.68
N ALA A 384 0.20 21.52 8.52
CA ALA A 384 1.42 21.10 7.85
C ALA A 384 2.62 21.66 8.61
N ILE A 385 3.67 20.86 8.70
CA ILE A 385 4.90 21.17 9.43
C ILE A 385 6.10 20.79 8.56
N ALA A 386 7.12 21.64 8.55
CA ALA A 386 8.36 21.38 7.84
C ALA A 386 8.95 20.01 8.24
N GLY A 387 9.26 19.19 7.24
CA GLY A 387 9.75 17.82 7.39
C GLY A 387 8.71 16.76 7.75
N GLY A 388 7.67 17.12 8.48
CA GLY A 388 6.63 16.17 8.88
C GLY A 388 5.52 15.98 7.85
N LYS A 389 4.84 17.07 7.44
CA LYS A 389 3.61 16.96 6.61
C LYS A 389 3.46 18.07 5.60
N CYS A 390 3.16 17.66 4.37
CA CYS A 390 2.72 18.50 3.25
C CYS A 390 1.72 17.74 2.34
N ASP A 391 0.95 16.80 2.89
CA ASP A 391 -0.02 15.95 2.18
C ASP A 391 0.57 15.12 1.01
N TYR A 392 1.87 14.85 1.02
CA TYR A 392 2.50 13.90 0.10
C TYR A 392 1.84 12.53 0.12
N HIS A 393 1.77 11.91 1.30
CA HIS A 393 1.21 10.56 1.46
C HIS A 393 -0.25 10.50 0.98
N THR A 394 -1.08 11.50 1.32
CA THR A 394 -2.50 11.51 0.98
C THR A 394 -2.74 11.78 -0.50
N LEU A 395 -1.96 12.69 -1.11
CA LEU A 395 -2.04 12.96 -2.55
C LEU A 395 -1.55 11.76 -3.38
N VAL A 396 -0.38 11.21 -3.04
CA VAL A 396 0.18 10.04 -3.73
C VAL A 396 -0.72 8.82 -3.56
N SER A 397 -1.29 8.61 -2.37
CA SER A 397 -2.25 7.52 -2.11
C SER A 397 -3.54 7.67 -2.90
N CYS A 398 -3.94 8.89 -3.26
CA CYS A 398 -5.08 9.09 -4.16
C CYS A 398 -4.69 8.92 -5.63
N ALA A 399 -3.46 9.23 -6.02
CA ALA A 399 -2.95 9.12 -7.40
C ALA A 399 -2.49 7.70 -7.77
N GLY A 400 -2.16 6.89 -6.76
CA GLY A 400 -1.70 5.50 -6.85
C GLY A 400 -2.70 4.48 -7.39
N PRO A 401 -3.98 4.48 -6.96
CA PRO A 401 -4.97 3.45 -7.26
C PRO A 401 -5.22 3.26 -8.76
N SER A 402 -5.52 2.01 -9.14
CA SER A 402 -5.80 1.64 -10.54
C SER A 402 -7.07 2.27 -11.12
N SER A 403 -7.99 2.78 -10.30
CA SER A 403 -9.16 3.53 -10.77
C SER A 403 -8.78 4.81 -11.53
N LEU A 404 -7.61 5.40 -11.24
CA LEU A 404 -7.05 6.49 -12.05
C LEU A 404 -6.25 5.99 -13.25
N ARG A 405 -5.71 4.77 -13.18
CA ARG A 405 -4.81 4.17 -14.18
C ARG A 405 -5.52 3.31 -15.24
N ARG A 406 -6.80 2.95 -15.06
CA ARG A 406 -7.65 2.22 -16.03
C ARG A 406 -9.03 2.87 -16.19
N THR A 407 -9.46 3.04 -17.44
CA THR A 407 -10.73 3.70 -17.81
C THR A 407 -12.00 2.86 -17.54
N LYS A 408 -11.92 1.64 -16.99
CA LYS A 408 -13.10 0.79 -16.74
C LYS A 408 -12.87 -0.20 -15.58
N LEU A 409 -12.89 0.25 -14.33
CA LEU A 409 -13.39 -0.60 -13.25
C LEU A 409 -14.92 -0.56 -13.31
N ARG A 410 -15.54 -1.50 -14.03
CA ARG A 410 -17.00 -1.69 -13.91
C ARG A 410 -17.25 -2.48 -12.65
N PHE A 411 -17.55 -1.78 -11.55
CA PHE A 411 -18.31 -2.36 -10.45
C PHE A 411 -19.64 -2.86 -11.04
N ARG A 412 -19.87 -4.18 -11.05
CA ARG A 412 -21.22 -4.72 -11.22
C ARG A 412 -21.78 -4.92 -9.82
N PRO A 413 -22.58 -3.98 -9.28
CA PRO A 413 -23.30 -4.26 -8.05
C PRO A 413 -24.27 -5.40 -8.37
N LYS A 414 -24.05 -6.58 -7.78
CA LYS A 414 -25.15 -7.52 -7.60
C LYS A 414 -26.16 -6.77 -6.72
N ARG A 415 -27.31 -6.43 -7.30
CA ARG A 415 -28.47 -5.91 -6.55
C ARG A 415 -28.79 -6.96 -5.49
N TRP A 416 -28.48 -6.66 -4.25
CA TRP A 416 -29.12 -7.31 -3.12
C TRP A 416 -30.59 -6.87 -3.17
N GLY A 417 -31.45 -7.75 -3.68
CA GLY A 417 -32.88 -7.59 -3.58
C GLY A 417 -33.26 -7.54 -2.10
N ALA A 418 -34.08 -6.56 -1.75
CA ALA A 418 -34.61 -6.39 -0.42
C ALA A 418 -35.30 -7.67 0.06
N PHE A 419 -34.70 -8.33 1.05
CA PHE A 419 -35.43 -9.14 2.01
C PHE A 419 -35.34 -8.40 3.34
N GLY A 420 -36.44 -7.75 3.71
CA GLY A 420 -36.55 -7.08 5.00
C GLY A 420 -36.66 -8.12 6.10
N PHE A 421 -35.76 -8.01 7.08
CA PHE A 421 -36.00 -8.47 8.44
C PHE A 421 -35.46 -7.37 9.37
N GLU A 422 -36.37 -6.73 10.09
CA GLU A 422 -36.03 -5.88 11.24
C GLU A 422 -35.55 -6.80 12.37
N GLU A 423 -34.28 -6.72 12.75
CA GLU A 423 -33.79 -7.36 13.97
C GLU A 423 -33.67 -6.34 15.11
N LYS A 424 -34.59 -6.49 16.08
CA LYS A 424 -34.40 -5.99 17.45
C LYS A 424 -33.41 -6.89 18.15
N TRP A 425 -32.33 -6.31 18.65
CA TRP A 425 -31.36 -6.99 19.51
C TRP A 425 -31.96 -7.19 20.90
N THR A 426 -32.12 -8.44 21.32
CA THR A 426 -32.22 -8.83 22.73
C THR A 426 -31.27 -9.99 23.02
N GLU A 427 -30.83 -10.02 24.28
CA GLU A 427 -29.65 -10.67 24.84
C GLU A 427 -29.47 -12.18 24.62
N ALA A 428 -28.21 -12.58 24.80
CA ALA A 428 -27.58 -13.90 24.71
C ALA A 428 -28.44 -15.12 25.11
N THR A 429 -28.52 -16.12 24.21
CA THR A 429 -28.77 -17.55 24.50
C THR A 429 -28.18 -18.45 23.41
N GLU A 430 -27.87 -19.72 23.76
CA GLU A 430 -27.17 -20.75 22.99
C GLU A 430 -27.66 -20.99 21.54
N PRO A 431 -26.81 -21.51 20.62
CA PRO A 431 -27.15 -21.57 19.19
C PRO A 431 -28.27 -22.58 18.90
N MET A 432 -29.37 -22.09 18.33
CA MET A 432 -30.54 -22.87 17.91
C MET A 432 -30.19 -23.95 16.87
N GLU A 433 -30.89 -25.09 16.92
CA GLU A 433 -30.80 -26.24 15.98
C GLU A 433 -30.81 -25.83 14.49
N THR A 434 -31.50 -24.75 14.15
CA THR A 434 -31.55 -24.17 12.80
C THR A 434 -30.18 -23.69 12.30
N VAL A 435 -29.36 -23.12 13.18
CA VAL A 435 -27.98 -22.68 12.83
C VAL A 435 -27.07 -23.88 12.60
N ILE A 436 -27.32 -25.00 13.29
CA ILE A 436 -26.59 -26.26 13.09
C ILE A 436 -26.99 -26.89 11.74
N LEU A 437 -28.28 -26.89 11.42
CA LEU A 437 -28.81 -27.35 10.12
C LEU A 437 -28.24 -26.52 8.95
N GLU A 438 -28.24 -25.19 9.07
CA GLU A 438 -27.68 -24.30 8.05
C GLU A 438 -26.18 -24.53 7.83
N LYS A 439 -25.39 -24.60 8.91
CA LYS A 439 -23.95 -24.91 8.84
C LYS A 439 -23.67 -26.30 8.23
N THR A 440 -24.57 -27.26 8.44
CA THR A 440 -24.45 -28.61 7.88
C THR A 440 -24.74 -28.63 6.38
N ILE A 441 -25.76 -27.90 5.92
CA ILE A 441 -26.08 -27.75 4.50
C ILE A 441 -24.95 -27.03 3.75
N ILE A 442 -24.40 -25.95 4.34
CA ILE A 442 -23.24 -25.24 3.76
C ILE A 442 -22.04 -26.18 3.63
N LYS A 443 -21.72 -26.98 4.67
CA LYS A 443 -20.62 -27.95 4.61
C LYS A 443 -20.83 -29.03 3.55
N LEU A 444 -22.06 -29.57 3.42
CA LEU A 444 -22.38 -30.56 2.39
C LEU A 444 -22.27 -29.96 0.98
N GLY A 445 -22.73 -28.73 0.78
CA GLY A 445 -22.57 -28.00 -0.48
C GLY A 445 -21.11 -27.78 -0.85
N SER A 446 -20.27 -27.37 0.11
CA SER A 446 -18.83 -27.20 -0.10
C SER A 446 -18.12 -28.51 -0.42
N LEU A 447 -18.50 -29.62 0.22
CA LEU A 447 -17.94 -30.94 -0.06
C LEU A 447 -18.36 -31.48 -1.44
N LEU A 448 -19.60 -31.22 -1.86
CA LEU A 448 -20.07 -31.56 -3.21
C LEU A 448 -19.35 -30.75 -4.29
N ALA A 449 -19.12 -29.44 -4.06
CA ALA A 449 -18.33 -28.61 -4.96
C ALA A 449 -16.87 -29.08 -5.09
N LEU A 450 -16.26 -29.52 -3.98
CA LEU A 450 -14.91 -30.12 -3.98
C LEU A 450 -14.85 -31.45 -4.74
N GLY A 451 -15.91 -32.27 -4.70
CA GLY A 451 -15.95 -33.58 -5.36
C GLY A 451 -16.26 -33.55 -6.85
N PHE A 452 -17.10 -32.60 -7.30
CA PHE A 452 -17.57 -32.52 -8.69
C PHE A 452 -16.95 -31.37 -9.50
N GLY A 453 -16.13 -30.52 -8.88
CA GLY A 453 -15.51 -29.36 -9.51
C GLY A 453 -16.53 -28.27 -9.90
N GLU A 454 -16.03 -27.18 -10.50
CA GLU A 454 -16.83 -25.99 -10.84
C GLU A 454 -17.96 -26.29 -11.86
N ALA A 455 -17.71 -27.18 -12.83
CA ALA A 455 -18.72 -27.61 -13.80
C ALA A 455 -19.87 -28.39 -13.13
N GLY A 456 -19.54 -29.25 -12.16
CA GLY A 456 -20.53 -30.00 -11.40
C GLY A 456 -21.34 -29.13 -10.45
N ALA A 457 -20.75 -28.07 -9.89
CA ALA A 457 -21.45 -27.11 -9.04
C ALA A 457 -22.63 -26.42 -9.77
N ASN A 458 -22.48 -26.10 -11.05
CA ASN A 458 -23.55 -25.54 -11.87
C ASN A 458 -24.70 -26.54 -12.11
N ILE A 459 -24.38 -27.81 -12.36
CA ILE A 459 -25.38 -28.89 -12.54
C ILE A 459 -26.13 -29.15 -11.23
N VAL A 460 -25.42 -29.17 -10.09
CA VAL A 460 -26.02 -29.31 -8.75
C VAL A 460 -26.91 -28.11 -8.45
N SER A 461 -26.46 -26.89 -8.73
CA SER A 461 -27.25 -25.67 -8.54
C SER A 461 -28.54 -25.69 -9.38
N SER A 462 -28.48 -26.11 -10.64
CA SER A 462 -29.67 -26.26 -11.49
C SER A 462 -30.63 -27.35 -10.99
N ASN A 463 -30.12 -28.46 -10.47
CA ASN A 463 -30.94 -29.52 -9.87
C ASN A 463 -31.60 -29.07 -8.55
N MET A 464 -30.91 -28.28 -7.73
CA MET A 464 -31.45 -27.74 -6.47
C MET A 464 -32.51 -26.65 -6.68
N ALA A 465 -32.53 -26.00 -7.84
CA ALA A 465 -33.53 -24.99 -8.19
C ALA A 465 -34.86 -25.58 -8.70
N GLY A 466 -34.90 -26.88 -9.02
CA GLY A 466 -36.12 -27.57 -9.46
C GLY A 466 -37.03 -27.91 -8.29
N ALA A 467 -38.35 -27.76 -8.46
CA ALA A 467 -39.36 -28.05 -7.42
C ALA A 467 -39.52 -29.56 -7.08
N ASN A 468 -38.71 -30.45 -7.67
CA ASN A 468 -38.74 -31.89 -7.39
C ASN A 468 -37.55 -32.29 -6.53
N SER A 469 -37.80 -33.09 -5.49
CA SER A 469 -36.84 -33.54 -4.48
C SER A 469 -35.81 -34.58 -4.98
N GLY A 470 -35.64 -34.76 -6.29
CA GLY A 470 -34.73 -35.74 -6.88
C GLY A 470 -33.66 -35.09 -7.76
N VAL A 471 -32.40 -35.54 -7.62
CA VAL A 471 -31.30 -35.17 -8.53
C VAL A 471 -31.54 -35.82 -9.88
N ASN A 472 -31.81 -35.02 -10.92
CA ASN A 472 -31.92 -35.48 -12.29
C ASN A 472 -30.55 -35.43 -12.97
N ALA A 473 -29.88 -36.57 -13.09
CA ALA A 473 -28.58 -36.69 -13.74
C ALA A 473 -28.65 -36.64 -15.29
N MET A 474 -29.84 -36.58 -15.89
CA MET A 474 -30.07 -36.64 -17.34
C MET A 474 -30.37 -35.27 -17.97
N VAL A 475 -29.86 -34.18 -17.38
CA VAL A 475 -29.98 -32.83 -17.96
C VAL A 475 -29.01 -32.69 -19.13
N GLU A 476 -29.48 -32.19 -20.27
CA GLU A 476 -28.62 -31.90 -21.42
C GLU A 476 -27.57 -30.84 -21.05
N GLY A 477 -26.30 -31.18 -21.27
CA GLY A 477 -25.17 -30.27 -21.04
C GLY A 477 -25.03 -29.22 -22.14
N SER A 478 -24.34 -28.12 -21.85
CA SER A 478 -23.94 -27.13 -22.84
C SER A 478 -22.58 -27.46 -23.45
N MET A 479 -22.45 -27.29 -24.76
CA MET A 479 -21.16 -27.36 -25.44
C MET A 479 -20.28 -26.18 -25.01
N VAL A 480 -19.03 -26.46 -24.64
CA VAL A 480 -18.04 -25.45 -24.24
C VAL A 480 -16.73 -25.64 -24.98
N ASP A 481 -16.15 -24.54 -25.44
CA ASP A 481 -14.79 -24.53 -25.95
C ASP A 481 -13.82 -24.41 -24.77
N CYS A 482 -12.95 -25.39 -24.59
CA CYS A 482 -11.95 -25.37 -23.53
C CYS A 482 -10.61 -25.95 -23.98
N ILE A 483 -9.56 -25.58 -23.25
CA ILE A 483 -8.24 -26.19 -23.33
C ILE A 483 -8.11 -27.13 -22.14
N VAL A 484 -7.77 -28.39 -22.40
CA VAL A 484 -7.56 -29.40 -21.36
C VAL A 484 -6.06 -29.61 -21.17
N GLY A 485 -5.59 -29.49 -19.94
CA GLY A 485 -4.24 -29.80 -19.52
C GLY A 485 -4.21 -30.98 -18.57
N LEU A 486 -3.09 -31.70 -18.56
CA LEU A 486 -2.85 -32.81 -17.65
C LEU A 486 -1.51 -32.58 -16.95
N ALA A 487 -1.55 -32.44 -15.62
CA ALA A 487 -0.34 -32.35 -14.80
C ALA A 487 -0.14 -33.67 -14.06
N ARG A 488 1.05 -34.27 -14.19
CA ARG A 488 1.37 -35.57 -13.61
C ARG A 488 2.58 -35.50 -12.70
N ILE A 489 2.51 -36.18 -11.56
CA ILE A 489 3.64 -36.39 -10.65
C ILE A 489 4.47 -37.56 -11.20
N LEU A 490 5.68 -37.27 -11.67
CA LEU A 490 6.59 -38.32 -12.15
C LEU A 490 7.10 -39.17 -10.98
N ASN A 491 7.22 -40.48 -11.20
CA ASN A 491 7.66 -41.47 -10.20
C ASN A 491 6.81 -41.48 -8.92
N PHE A 492 5.52 -41.18 -9.02
CA PHE A 492 4.62 -41.09 -7.87
C PHE A 492 4.65 -42.36 -7.01
N SER A 493 4.60 -43.55 -7.61
CA SER A 493 4.65 -44.83 -6.89
C SER A 493 5.91 -44.94 -6.02
N THR A 494 7.09 -44.66 -6.59
CA THR A 494 8.36 -44.65 -5.86
C THR A 494 8.37 -43.59 -4.76
N ALA A 495 7.84 -42.40 -5.01
CA ALA A 495 7.73 -41.36 -4.00
C ALA A 495 6.84 -41.81 -2.83
N THR A 496 5.72 -42.48 -3.12
CA THR A 496 4.80 -42.94 -2.08
C THR A 496 5.35 -44.10 -1.25
N GLU A 497 6.12 -45.00 -1.85
CA GLU A 497 6.82 -46.08 -1.14
C GLU A 497 7.85 -45.53 -0.14
N VAL A 498 8.58 -44.48 -0.52
CA VAL A 498 9.58 -43.84 0.34
C VAL A 498 8.91 -43.03 1.46
N LEU A 499 7.84 -42.31 1.15
CA LEU A 499 7.19 -41.38 2.08
C LEU A 499 6.31 -42.07 3.13
N GLN A 500 5.83 -43.29 2.84
CA GLN A 500 5.01 -44.12 3.76
C GLN A 500 3.88 -43.30 4.43
N GLY A 501 3.94 -43.08 5.74
CA GLY A 501 2.92 -42.32 6.48
C GLY A 501 2.77 -40.84 6.10
N LYS A 502 3.70 -40.28 5.31
CA LYS A 502 3.69 -38.87 4.87
C LYS A 502 3.12 -38.65 3.48
N VAL A 503 2.60 -39.69 2.83
CA VAL A 503 2.02 -39.60 1.47
C VAL A 503 0.92 -38.55 1.38
N MET A 504 0.02 -38.49 2.35
CA MET A 504 -1.08 -37.51 2.36
C MET A 504 -0.58 -36.07 2.42
N THR A 505 0.44 -35.79 3.24
CA THR A 505 1.04 -34.44 3.33
C THR A 505 1.70 -34.04 2.01
N PHE A 506 2.41 -34.96 1.38
CA PHE A 506 3.05 -34.73 0.08
C PHE A 506 2.02 -34.47 -1.03
N VAL A 507 1.00 -35.31 -1.15
CA VAL A 507 -0.07 -35.14 -2.15
C VAL A 507 -0.82 -33.83 -1.93
N ASN A 508 -1.12 -33.46 -0.68
CA ASN A 508 -1.81 -32.21 -0.38
C ASN A 508 -0.98 -30.98 -0.73
N GLN A 509 0.34 -31.00 -0.48
CA GLN A 509 1.24 -29.91 -0.87
C GLN A 509 1.31 -29.75 -2.39
N ILE A 510 1.41 -30.86 -3.14
CA ILE A 510 1.39 -30.81 -4.60
C ILE A 510 0.04 -30.34 -5.12
N ALA A 511 -1.06 -30.80 -4.53
CA ALA A 511 -2.40 -30.35 -4.88
C ALA A 511 -2.55 -28.84 -4.64
N GLU A 512 -2.10 -28.31 -3.51
CA GLU A 512 -2.13 -26.88 -3.22
C GLU A 512 -1.35 -26.06 -4.27
N ILE A 513 -0.17 -26.53 -4.68
CA ILE A 513 0.63 -25.90 -5.74
C ILE A 513 -0.11 -25.94 -7.08
N VAL A 514 -0.62 -27.10 -7.49
CA VAL A 514 -1.29 -27.25 -8.79
C VAL A 514 -2.56 -26.43 -8.83
N HIS A 515 -3.40 -26.50 -7.79
CA HIS A 515 -4.61 -25.69 -7.68
C HIS A 515 -4.30 -24.19 -7.70
N GLY A 516 -3.27 -23.74 -6.96
CA GLY A 516 -2.85 -22.34 -6.95
C GLY A 516 -2.40 -21.84 -8.33
N VAL A 517 -1.47 -22.54 -8.97
CA VAL A 517 -0.93 -22.14 -10.29
C VAL A 517 -2.01 -22.12 -11.38
N VAL A 518 -2.93 -23.10 -11.33
CA VAL A 518 -3.99 -23.24 -12.32
C VAL A 518 -5.04 -22.14 -12.17
N ASP A 519 -5.49 -21.86 -10.94
CA ASP A 519 -6.44 -20.78 -10.64
C ASP A 519 -5.86 -19.41 -11.04
N GLU A 520 -4.58 -19.17 -10.75
CA GLU A 520 -3.84 -17.96 -11.15
C GLU A 520 -3.80 -17.76 -12.68
N CYS A 521 -3.80 -18.86 -13.44
CA CYS A 521 -3.83 -18.85 -14.89
C CYS A 521 -5.27 -18.87 -15.45
N TRP A 522 -6.29 -18.58 -14.64
CA TRP A 522 -7.71 -18.62 -15.02
C TRP A 522 -8.19 -20.00 -15.48
N GLY A 523 -7.58 -21.06 -14.95
CA GLY A 523 -7.98 -22.45 -15.16
C GLY A 523 -8.64 -23.01 -13.91
N ALA A 524 -9.22 -24.20 -14.05
CA ALA A 524 -9.80 -24.96 -12.96
C ALA A 524 -9.20 -26.36 -12.93
N VAL A 525 -8.82 -26.84 -11.74
CA VAL A 525 -8.47 -28.25 -11.53
C VAL A 525 -9.77 -29.01 -11.28
N ASN A 526 -10.23 -29.75 -12.29
CA ASN A 526 -11.53 -30.41 -12.27
C ASN A 526 -11.50 -31.81 -11.65
N LYS A 527 -10.35 -32.50 -11.69
CA LYS A 527 -10.21 -33.84 -11.11
C LYS A 527 -8.80 -34.05 -10.57
N ASN A 528 -8.70 -34.69 -9.41
CA ASN A 528 -7.46 -35.12 -8.78
C ASN A 528 -7.53 -36.64 -8.56
N ASP A 529 -6.68 -37.39 -9.27
CA ASP A 529 -6.56 -38.84 -9.17
C ASP A 529 -5.29 -39.26 -8.39
N GLY A 530 -4.74 -38.36 -7.57
CA GLY A 530 -3.57 -38.59 -6.73
C GLY A 530 -2.25 -38.36 -7.45
N ASP A 531 -1.96 -39.13 -8.50
CA ASP A 531 -0.73 -38.97 -9.31
C ASP A 531 -0.92 -38.00 -10.48
N CYS A 532 -2.16 -37.58 -10.73
CA CYS A 532 -2.54 -36.83 -11.91
C CYS A 532 -3.66 -35.82 -11.61
N PHE A 533 -3.54 -34.62 -12.20
CA PHE A 533 -4.49 -33.52 -12.10
C PHE A 533 -5.01 -33.18 -13.50
N LEU A 534 -6.33 -33.27 -13.66
CA LEU A 534 -7.03 -32.83 -14.86
C LEU A 534 -7.38 -31.35 -14.71
N ILE A 535 -6.89 -30.55 -15.64
CA ILE A 535 -6.99 -29.09 -15.60
C ILE A 535 -7.72 -28.59 -16.84
N ILE A 536 -8.59 -27.60 -16.69
CA ILE A 536 -9.39 -27.05 -17.79
C ILE A 536 -9.32 -25.52 -17.78
N TRP A 537 -9.09 -24.90 -18.93
CA TRP A 537 -9.27 -23.47 -19.17
C TRP A 537 -10.42 -23.26 -20.15
N TYR A 538 -11.44 -22.49 -19.75
CA TYR A 538 -12.52 -22.15 -20.66
C TYR A 538 -12.07 -21.05 -21.62
N LYS A 539 -12.35 -21.23 -22.91
CA LYS A 539 -12.16 -20.16 -23.88
C LYS A 539 -13.27 -19.15 -23.67
N LEU A 540 -12.93 -18.00 -23.10
CA LEU A 540 -13.85 -16.86 -23.08
C LEU A 540 -14.25 -16.55 -24.52
N ALA A 541 -15.55 -16.61 -24.82
CA ALA A 541 -16.06 -16.21 -26.11
C ALA A 541 -15.58 -14.78 -26.43
N SER A 542 -14.70 -14.71 -27.42
CA SER A 542 -14.20 -13.55 -28.15
C SER A 542 -14.93 -12.22 -27.92
N ILE A 543 -14.24 -11.24 -27.31
CA ILE A 543 -14.35 -9.84 -27.77
C ILE A 543 -13.30 -9.68 -28.87
N VAL A 544 -13.64 -10.18 -30.06
CA VAL A 544 -13.07 -9.73 -31.32
C VAL A 544 -14.02 -8.66 -31.84
N SER A 545 -13.78 -7.42 -31.44
CA SER A 545 -14.11 -6.21 -32.22
C SER A 545 -13.50 -5.01 -31.50
N LEU A 546 -12.43 -4.48 -32.10
CA LEU A 546 -11.98 -3.08 -32.14
C LEU A 546 -10.48 -3.06 -32.47
N LEU A 547 -10.19 -3.30 -33.76
CA LEU A 547 -9.17 -2.55 -34.47
C LEU A 547 -9.56 -1.07 -34.49
#